data_AF-A0A2V6AUH9-F1
#
_entry.id   AF-A0A2V6AUH9-F1
#
_cell.length_a   1.000
_cell.length_b   1.000
_cell.length_c   1.000
_cell.angle_alpha   90.00
_cell.angle_beta   90.00
_cell.angle_gamma   90.00
#
_symmetry.space_group_name_H-M   'P 1'
#
loop_
_entity.id
_entity.type
_entity.pdbx_description
1 polymer ?
#
loop_
_entity_poly.entity_id
_entity_poly.type
_entity_poly.pdbx_seq_one_letter_code
_entity_poly.pdbx_strand_id
1 'polypeptide(L)' 'RRTTGEMDELVRTAGFAKIDMKIDQWGMFTVSVAQRAR' A
#
# COMPACT_ATOMS: atom_id res chain seq x y z
N ARG A 1 -3.86 -11.52 -9.92
CA ARG A 1 -3.73 -10.05 -10.05
C ARG A 1 -4.28 -9.47 -8.76
N ARG A 2 -3.45 -8.89 -7.89
CA ARG A 2 -3.95 -8.15 -6.72
C ARG A 2 -4.20 -6.71 -7.15
N THR A 3 -5.33 -6.17 -6.77
CA THR A 3 -5.69 -4.76 -6.95
C THR A 3 -5.14 -3.93 -5.80
N THR A 4 -5.01 -2.62 -6.00
CA THR A 4 -4.61 -1.71 -4.91
C THR A 4 -5.55 -1.80 -3.71
N GLY A 5 -6.86 -2.02 -3.94
CA GLY A 5 -7.86 -2.19 -2.88
C GLY A 5 -7.63 -3.44 -2.02
N GLU A 6 -7.35 -4.59 -2.65
CA GLU A 6 -7.03 -5.83 -1.93
C GLU A 6 -5.73 -5.70 -1.11
N MET A 7 -4.75 -4.92 -1.60
CA MET A 7 -3.51 -4.67 -0.86
C MET A 7 -3.76 -3.80 0.38
N ASP A 8 -4.59 -2.77 0.27
CA ASP A 8 -4.93 -1.90 1.39
C ASP A 8 -5.68 -2.67 2.50
N GLU A 9 -6.55 -3.61 2.12
CA GLU A 9 -7.24 -4.50 3.06
C GLU A 9 -6.27 -5.46 3.78
N LEU A 10 -5.32 -6.05 3.05
CA LEU A 10 -4.30 -6.92 3.64
C LEU A 10 -3.41 -6.16 4.65
N VAL A 11 -2.99 -4.95 4.29
CA VAL A 11 -2.17 -4.08 5.16
C VAL A 11 -2.94 -3.72 6.43
N ARG A 12 -4.22 -3.36 6.30
CA ARG A 12 -5.10 -3.07 7.44
C ARG A 12 -5.25 -4.28 8.35
N THR A 13 -5.51 -5.45 7.77
CA THR A 13 -5.72 -6.70 8.52
C THR A 13 -4.44 -7.15 9.23
N ALA A 14 -3.28 -6.83 8.67
CA ALA A 14 -1.97 -7.07 9.29
C ALA A 14 -1.62 -6.05 10.41
N GLY A 15 -2.52 -5.11 10.73
CA GLY A 15 -2.30 -4.10 11.77
C GLY A 15 -1.48 -2.89 11.32
N PHE A 16 -1.39 -2.65 10.01
CA PHE A 16 -0.71 -1.50 9.43
C PHE A 16 -1.72 -0.53 8.81
N ALA A 17 -1.40 0.76 8.86
CA ALA A 17 -2.10 1.82 8.15
C ALA A 17 -1.19 2.36 7.05
N LYS A 18 -1.69 2.38 5.81
CA LYS A 18 -0.98 3.00 4.68
C LYS A 18 -0.89 4.51 4.88
N ILE A 19 0.29 5.08 4.68
CA ILE A 19 0.57 6.50 4.93
C ILE A 19 1.08 7.25 3.70
N ASP A 20 1.69 6.55 2.74
CA ASP A 20 2.14 7.16 1.47
C ASP A 20 2.09 6.13 0.33
N MET A 21 2.01 6.62 -0.89
CA MET A 21 2.15 5.84 -2.11
C MET A 21 2.91 6.65 -3.15
N LYS A 22 3.94 6.04 -3.74
CA LYS A 22 4.70 6.64 -4.83
C LYS A 22 4.60 5.78 -6.08
N ILE A 23 4.52 6.46 -7.20
CA ILE A 23 4.54 5.87 -8.53
C ILE A 23 5.76 6.44 -9.23
N ASP A 24 6.49 5.62 -9.97
CA ASP A 24 7.54 6.15 -10.82
C ASP A 24 6.95 6.99 -11.98
N GLN A 25 7.80 7.78 -12.62
CA GLN A 25 7.39 8.70 -13.68
C GLN A 25 6.78 8.03 -14.92
N TRP A 26 7.04 6.74 -15.14
CA TRP A 26 6.50 5.96 -16.25
C TRP A 26 5.27 5.13 -15.86
N GLY A 27 4.90 5.09 -14.57
CA GLY A 27 3.70 4.41 -14.10
C GLY A 27 3.82 2.87 -14.00
N MET A 28 5.04 2.32 -14.07
CA MET A 28 5.26 0.88 -14.14
C MET A 28 5.35 0.21 -12.76
N PHE A 29 5.80 0.95 -11.76
CA PHE A 29 6.03 0.51 -10.40
C PHE A 29 5.28 1.40 -9.42
N THR A 30 4.74 0.75 -8.39
CA THR A 30 4.07 1.43 -7.29
C THR A 30 4.61 0.90 -5.97
N VAL A 31 5.04 1.81 -5.10
CA VAL A 31 5.47 1.50 -3.75
C VAL A 31 4.47 2.11 -2.79
N SER A 32 3.95 1.31 -1.86
CA SER A 32 3.11 1.78 -0.75
C SER A 32 3.89 1.69 0.55
N VAL A 33 3.88 2.76 1.33
CA VAL A 33 4.47 2.81 2.67
C VAL A 33 3.34 2.70 3.69
N ALA A 34 3.49 1.81 4.66
CA ALA A 34 2.55 1.63 5.74
C ALA A 34 3.26 1.62 7.09
N GLN A 35 2.59 2.15 8.11
CA GLN A 35 3.07 2.19 9.49
C GLN A 35 2.19 1.31 10.36
N ARG A 36 2.78 0.59 11.32
CA ARG A 36 2.01 -0.21 12.28
C ARG A 36 1.14 0.73 13.13
N ALA A 37 -0.18 0.51 13.13
CA ALA A 37 -1.07 1.22 14.03
C ALA A 37 -0.75 0.76 15.47
N ARG A 38 -0.50 1.70 16.37
CA ARG A 38 -0.32 1.40 17.80
C ARG A 38 -1.66 1.16 18.47
#